data_AF-A0A2D7X2I9-F1
#
_entry.id   AF-A0A2D7X2I9-F1
#
_cell.length_a   1.000
_cell.length_b   1.000
_cell.length_c   1.000
_cell.angle_alpha   90.00
_cell.angle_beta   90.00
_cell.angle_gamma   90.00
#
_symmetry.space_group_name_H-M   'P 1'
#
loop_
_entity.id
_entity.type
_entity.pdbx_description
1 polymer ?
#
loop_
_entity_poly.entity_id
_entity_poly.type
_entity_poly.pdbx_seq_one_letter_code
_entity_poly.pdbx_strand_id
1 'polypeptide(L)'
;MKGTAYRDFFNILETHNLYNPEHHNKSELTYKLNNNEIEFISVDMPQKIRGRKRNTLWLNEANEFSFEDWVQLSLRTTENIYLDFNPSDPYSWIYDNVINREDCTFIKSTYLDNPFLPEETIKEIERLRDLDSNYWKIYGLGDMAQPTETIFRQFEICNNVPEQAQLIAMGMDFGYSNDPTALVEVFKLNDNLYLNEVLYSKGLTNQDIAAELRKHS
;
A
#
# COMPACT_ATOMS: atom_id res chain seq x y z
N MET A 1 5.38 -5.36 8.62
CA MET A 1 6.66 -4.72 8.97
C MET A 1 6.89 -4.76 10.48
N LYS A 2 8.10 -5.11 10.94
CA LYS A 2 8.52 -5.03 12.37
C LYS A 2 9.70 -4.06 12.55
N GLY A 3 9.56 -2.88 11.97
CA GLY A 3 10.29 -1.66 12.30
C GLY A 3 9.26 -0.66 12.83
N THR A 4 8.72 -0.95 14.01
CA THR A 4 7.52 -0.32 14.55
C THR A 4 7.87 1.01 15.21
N ALA A 5 6.96 1.98 15.19
CA ALA A 5 7.01 3.22 15.98
C ALA A 5 7.43 3.01 17.45
N TYR A 6 7.07 1.84 18.02
CA TYR A 6 7.55 1.37 19.32
C TYR A 6 9.09 1.33 19.43
N ARG A 7 9.79 0.73 18.45
CA ARG A 7 11.25 0.64 18.47
C ARG A 7 11.88 2.03 18.34
N ASP A 8 11.37 2.85 17.43
CA ASP A 8 11.92 4.20 17.20
C ASP A 8 11.75 5.09 18.44
N PHE A 9 10.61 4.99 19.12
CA PHE A 9 10.41 5.66 20.40
C PHE A 9 11.49 5.31 21.43
N PHE A 10 11.80 4.02 21.61
CA PHE A 10 12.86 3.62 22.55
C PHE A 10 14.25 4.03 22.10
N ASN A 11 14.56 3.95 20.80
CA ASN A 11 15.84 4.42 20.26
C ASN A 11 16.04 5.92 20.53
N ILE A 12 14.99 6.74 20.38
CA ILE A 12 15.02 8.17 20.71
C ILE A 12 15.30 8.36 22.20
N LEU A 13 14.58 7.63 23.07
CA LEU A 13 14.81 7.72 24.52
C LEU A 13 16.24 7.32 24.91
N GLU A 14 16.79 6.26 24.32
CA GLU A 14 18.18 5.84 24.56
C GLU A 14 19.17 6.90 24.10
N THR A 15 19.00 7.44 22.88
CA THR A 15 19.87 8.48 22.31
C THR A 15 19.90 9.74 23.17
N HIS A 16 18.78 10.08 23.82
CA HIS A 16 18.66 11.24 24.69
C HIS A 16 18.92 10.93 26.18
N ASN A 17 19.34 9.70 26.54
CA ASN A 17 19.53 9.25 27.92
C ASN A 17 18.28 9.41 28.81
N LEU A 18 17.10 9.23 28.22
CA LEU A 18 15.79 9.30 28.88
C LEU A 18 15.17 7.93 29.14
N TYR A 19 15.77 6.86 28.62
CA TYR A 19 15.28 5.51 28.81
C TYR A 19 15.56 5.00 30.24
N ASN A 20 14.51 4.52 30.90
CA ASN A 20 14.59 3.85 32.19
C ASN A 20 13.83 2.51 32.12
N PRO A 21 14.52 1.36 32.29
CA PRO A 21 13.88 0.04 32.29
C PRO A 21 12.75 -0.12 33.31
N GLU A 22 12.83 0.54 34.47
CA GLU A 22 11.80 0.47 35.53
C GLU A 22 10.46 1.08 35.08
N HIS A 23 10.48 1.93 34.07
CA HIS A 23 9.29 2.57 33.52
C HIS A 23 8.71 1.82 32.33
N HIS A 24 9.37 0.74 31.88
CA HIS A 24 9.00 0.01 30.67
C HIS A 24 8.32 -1.31 30.97
N ASN A 25 7.01 -1.37 30.73
CA ASN A 25 6.26 -2.63 30.77
C ASN A 25 6.17 -3.24 29.36
N LYS A 26 7.06 -4.21 29.08
CA LYS A 26 7.11 -4.91 27.78
C LYS A 26 5.89 -5.80 27.51
N SER A 27 5.24 -6.32 28.55
CA SER A 27 4.09 -7.22 28.39
C SER A 27 2.82 -6.45 28.01
N GLU A 28 2.62 -5.30 28.64
CA GLU A 28 1.49 -4.41 28.35
C GLU A 28 1.81 -3.41 27.22
N LEU A 29 3.05 -3.37 26.74
CA LEU A 29 3.54 -2.41 25.75
C LEU A 29 3.30 -0.96 26.19
N THR A 30 3.63 -0.64 27.45
CA THR A 30 3.53 0.71 27.99
C THR A 30 4.86 1.24 28.50
N TYR A 31 5.00 2.56 28.48
CA TYR A 31 6.15 3.28 29.02
C TYR A 31 5.71 4.52 29.79
N LYS A 32 6.29 4.74 30.98
CA LYS A 32 6.07 5.95 31.78
C LYS A 32 7.17 6.97 31.53
N LEU A 33 6.79 8.15 31.05
CA LEU A 33 7.71 9.27 30.86
C LEU A 33 7.15 10.50 31.55
N ASN A 34 7.85 10.97 32.59
CA ASN A 34 7.37 12.02 33.49
C ASN A 34 6.01 11.63 34.07
N ASN A 35 4.99 12.48 33.90
CA ASN A 35 3.61 12.23 34.36
C ASN A 35 2.72 11.61 33.28
N ASN A 36 3.29 11.17 32.16
CA ASN A 36 2.54 10.57 31.04
C ASN A 36 2.76 9.06 30.98
N GLU A 37 1.72 8.36 30.54
CA GLU A 37 1.80 6.97 30.13
C GLU A 37 1.62 6.88 28.62
N ILE A 38 2.59 6.25 27.96
CA ILE A 38 2.59 5.99 26.53
C ILE A 38 2.25 4.52 26.35
N GLU A 39 1.21 4.24 25.57
CA GLU A 39 0.74 2.88 25.27
C GLU A 39 0.86 2.62 23.77
N PHE A 40 1.37 1.44 23.42
CA PHE A 40 1.47 0.99 22.03
C PHE A 40 0.48 -0.15 21.79
N ILE A 41 -0.41 0.03 20.83
CA ILE A 41 -1.47 -0.91 20.49
C ILE A 41 -1.34 -1.30 19.02
N SER A 42 -1.39 -2.61 18.74
CA SER A 42 -1.56 -3.11 17.37
C SER A 42 -3.04 -3.27 17.03
N VAL A 43 -3.40 -3.00 15.78
CA VAL A 43 -4.78 -3.18 15.26
C VAL A 43 -5.26 -4.62 15.30
N ASP A 44 -4.34 -5.58 15.26
CA ASP A 44 -4.61 -7.03 15.32
C ASP A 44 -5.24 -7.49 16.65
N MET A 45 -5.40 -6.58 17.63
CA MET A 45 -6.07 -6.84 18.90
C MET A 45 -7.33 -5.96 19.09
N PRO A 46 -8.43 -6.20 18.34
CA PRO A 46 -9.63 -5.37 18.35
C PRO A 46 -10.25 -5.17 19.74
N GLN A 47 -10.10 -6.15 20.63
CA GLN A 47 -10.62 -6.08 22.00
C GLN A 47 -9.92 -5.02 22.86
N LYS A 48 -8.61 -4.78 22.66
CA LYS A 48 -7.86 -3.77 23.44
C LYS A 48 -8.19 -2.34 22.99
N ILE A 49 -8.43 -2.15 21.70
CA ILE A 49 -8.75 -0.85 21.06
C ILE A 49 -10.07 -0.26 21.58
N ARG A 50 -11.06 -1.12 21.81
CA ARG A 50 -12.45 -0.72 22.14
C ARG A 50 -12.68 -0.35 23.61
N GLY A 51 -11.73 -0.57 24.51
CA GLY A 51 -11.95 -0.40 25.96
C GLY A 51 -11.39 0.89 26.58
N ARG A 52 -10.36 1.50 25.98
CA ARG A 52 -9.53 2.51 26.67
C ARG A 52 -9.82 3.93 26.19
N LYS A 53 -9.79 4.90 27.12
CA LYS A 53 -9.83 6.34 26.81
C LYS A 53 -8.40 6.90 26.82
N ARG A 54 -8.16 7.95 26.04
CA ARG A 54 -6.86 8.62 25.94
C ARG A 54 -7.01 10.11 25.63
N ASN A 55 -5.99 10.90 25.99
CA ASN A 55 -5.93 12.32 25.65
C ASN A 55 -5.49 12.52 24.20
N THR A 56 -4.37 11.90 23.84
CA THR A 56 -3.76 11.99 22.51
C THR A 56 -3.70 10.62 21.84
N LEU A 57 -3.96 10.57 20.54
CA LEU A 57 -3.83 9.39 19.69
C LEU A 57 -2.86 9.68 18.55
N TRP A 58 -1.99 8.73 18.24
CA TRP A 58 -1.14 8.75 17.05
C TRP A 58 -1.33 7.45 16.28
N LEU A 59 -1.73 7.54 15.01
CA LEU A 59 -1.81 6.40 14.08
C LEU A 59 -0.65 6.51 13.07
N ASN A 60 0.34 5.65 13.25
CA ASN A 60 1.43 5.46 12.30
C ASN A 60 0.97 4.59 11.13
N GLU A 61 1.27 4.97 9.89
CA GLU A 61 0.74 4.32 8.69
C GLU A 61 -0.80 4.23 8.73
N ALA A 62 -1.46 5.36 8.99
CA ALA A 62 -2.90 5.45 9.21
C ALA A 62 -3.75 4.87 8.06
N ASN A 63 -3.20 4.82 6.84
CA ASN A 63 -3.85 4.20 5.68
C ASN A 63 -4.06 2.68 5.82
N GLU A 64 -3.33 2.00 6.71
CA GLU A 64 -3.50 0.57 6.99
C GLU A 64 -4.67 0.27 7.95
N PHE A 65 -5.26 1.32 8.54
CA PHE A 65 -6.41 1.20 9.43
C PHE A 65 -7.70 1.27 8.63
N SER A 66 -8.76 0.63 9.12
CA SER A 66 -10.09 0.83 8.53
C SER A 66 -10.74 2.12 9.05
N PHE A 67 -11.73 2.63 8.31
CA PHE A 67 -12.56 3.73 8.80
C PHE A 67 -13.30 3.37 10.09
N GLU A 68 -13.69 2.10 10.29
CA GLU A 68 -14.31 1.65 11.54
C GLU A 68 -13.34 1.79 12.73
N ASP A 69 -12.07 1.42 12.54
CA ASP A 69 -11.04 1.58 13.58
C ASP A 69 -10.88 3.04 13.95
N TRP A 70 -10.80 3.92 12.95
CA TRP A 70 -10.75 5.38 13.15
C TRP A 70 -11.94 5.88 13.99
N VAL A 71 -13.17 5.49 13.64
CA VAL A 71 -14.36 5.91 14.38
C VAL A 71 -14.29 5.42 15.83
N GLN A 72 -13.91 4.17 16.07
CA GLN A 72 -13.80 3.64 17.43
C GLN A 72 -12.71 4.35 18.25
N LEU A 73 -11.57 4.66 17.63
CA LEU A 73 -10.43 5.29 18.29
C LEU A 73 -10.68 6.77 18.57
N SER A 74 -11.23 7.50 17.59
CA SER A 74 -11.53 8.93 17.71
C SER A 74 -12.58 9.21 18.79
N LEU A 75 -13.65 8.41 18.87
CA LEU A 75 -14.68 8.51 19.92
C LEU A 75 -14.14 8.38 21.36
N ARG A 76 -12.93 7.82 21.51
CA ARG A 76 -12.28 7.58 22.80
C ARG A 76 -11.07 8.49 23.03
N THR A 77 -10.88 9.49 22.17
CA THR A 77 -9.77 10.45 22.26
C THR A 77 -10.33 11.84 22.53
N THR A 78 -9.76 12.56 23.49
CA THR A 78 -10.35 13.82 23.97
C THR A 78 -9.67 15.10 23.50
N GLU A 79 -8.39 15.05 23.13
CA GLU A 79 -7.63 16.25 22.77
C GLU A 79 -7.18 16.20 21.31
N ASN A 80 -6.07 15.52 21.02
CA ASN A 80 -5.42 15.58 19.71
C ASN A 80 -5.34 14.20 19.07
N ILE A 81 -5.49 14.16 17.75
CA ILE A 81 -5.25 12.96 16.95
C ILE A 81 -4.26 13.30 15.83
N TYR A 82 -3.17 12.56 15.78
CA TYR A 82 -2.13 12.66 14.77
C TYR A 82 -2.17 11.44 13.84
N LEU A 83 -2.11 11.69 12.54
CA LEU A 83 -2.05 10.66 11.51
C LEU A 83 -0.82 10.91 10.65
N ASP A 84 -0.02 9.88 10.40
CA ASP A 84 0.94 9.86 9.30
C ASP A 84 0.61 8.71 8.34
N PHE A 85 0.85 8.95 7.06
CA PHE A 85 0.65 7.95 6.02
C PHE A 85 1.40 8.36 4.76
N ASN A 86 1.72 7.38 3.93
CA ASN A 86 2.13 7.63 2.55
C ASN A 86 0.88 7.64 1.67
N PRO A 87 0.75 8.55 0.69
CA PRO A 87 -0.49 8.70 -0.08
C PRO A 87 -0.58 7.68 -1.24
N SER A 88 -0.32 6.40 -0.93
CA SER A 88 -0.21 5.30 -1.89
C SER A 88 -1.53 4.63 -2.25
N ASP A 89 -2.52 4.67 -1.35
CA ASP A 89 -3.89 4.22 -1.61
C ASP A 89 -4.74 5.43 -2.00
N PRO A 90 -5.26 5.52 -3.25
CA PRO A 90 -6.13 6.62 -3.67
C PRO A 90 -7.53 6.58 -3.04
N TYR A 91 -7.93 5.44 -2.45
CA TYR A 91 -9.26 5.24 -1.86
C TYR A 91 -9.24 5.29 -0.33
N SER A 92 -8.13 5.76 0.26
CA SER A 92 -8.02 5.86 1.71
C SER A 92 -9.12 6.74 2.29
N TRP A 93 -9.77 6.24 3.34
CA TRP A 93 -10.81 6.95 4.10
C TRP A 93 -10.32 8.30 4.67
N ILE A 94 -9.00 8.49 4.80
CA ILE A 94 -8.40 9.72 5.31
C ILE A 94 -8.77 10.93 4.44
N TYR A 95 -8.81 10.77 3.12
CA TYR A 95 -9.09 11.89 2.21
C TYR A 95 -10.51 12.42 2.37
N ASP A 96 -11.49 11.53 2.38
CA ASP A 96 -12.90 11.92 2.41
C ASP A 96 -13.37 12.25 3.83
N ASN A 97 -12.89 11.52 4.84
CA ASN A 97 -13.43 11.60 6.20
C ASN A 97 -12.60 12.43 7.18
N VAL A 98 -11.32 12.72 6.88
CA VAL A 98 -10.44 13.45 7.81
C VAL A 98 -9.95 14.77 7.23
N ILE A 99 -9.30 14.74 6.06
CA ILE A 99 -8.61 15.92 5.50
C ILE A 99 -9.57 17.10 5.26
N ASN A 100 -10.83 16.80 4.92
CA ASN A 100 -11.86 17.82 4.67
C ASN A 100 -12.54 18.37 5.93
N ARG A 101 -12.16 17.92 7.13
CA ARG A 101 -12.76 18.43 8.38
C ARG A 101 -12.21 19.80 8.73
N GLU A 102 -13.05 20.67 9.30
CA GLU A 102 -12.66 22.01 9.75
C GLU A 102 -11.61 21.99 10.88
N ASP A 103 -11.57 20.93 11.67
CA ASP A 103 -10.61 20.72 12.76
C ASP A 103 -9.35 19.96 12.33
N CYS A 104 -9.16 19.72 11.02
CA CYS A 104 -7.98 19.06 10.49
C CYS A 104 -6.96 20.07 9.97
N THR A 105 -5.70 19.91 10.39
CA THR A 105 -4.56 20.56 9.73
C THR A 105 -3.83 19.52 8.89
N PHE A 106 -3.90 19.64 7.57
CA PHE A 106 -3.18 18.78 6.65
C PHE A 106 -1.79 19.34 6.35
N ILE A 107 -0.76 18.51 6.54
CA ILE A 107 0.64 18.86 6.26
C ILE A 107 1.16 17.85 5.23
N LYS A 108 1.53 18.35 4.05
CA LYS A 108 2.24 17.58 3.04
C LYS A 108 3.74 17.85 3.19
N SER A 109 4.52 16.80 3.38
CA SER A 109 5.98 16.86 3.41
C SER A 109 6.57 15.85 2.42
N THR A 110 7.82 16.09 2.03
CA THR A 110 8.59 15.27 1.09
C THR A 110 9.96 14.97 1.67
N TYR A 111 10.73 14.14 0.98
CA TYR A 111 12.12 13.88 1.36
C TYR A 111 13.01 15.14 1.37
N LEU A 112 12.65 16.18 0.60
CA LEU A 112 13.36 17.46 0.56
C LEU A 112 13.23 18.25 1.88
N ASP A 113 12.20 17.97 2.68
CA ASP A 113 11.93 18.64 3.94
C ASP A 113 12.66 17.99 5.12
N ASN A 114 13.33 16.85 4.91
CA ASN A 114 14.05 16.11 5.95
C ASN A 114 15.58 16.22 5.77
N PRO A 115 16.26 17.08 6.55
CA PRO A 115 17.71 17.27 6.43
C PRO A 115 18.54 16.11 7.00
N PHE A 116 17.89 15.11 7.60
CA PHE A 116 18.55 13.97 8.24
C PHE A 116 18.49 12.68 7.41
N LEU A 117 17.94 12.74 6.19
CA LEU A 117 17.89 11.57 5.32
C LEU A 117 19.29 11.17 4.83
N PRO A 118 19.66 9.88 4.90
CA PRO A 118 20.90 9.40 4.29
C PRO A 118 20.92 9.64 2.78
N GLU A 119 22.09 10.01 2.23
CA GLU A 119 22.25 10.26 0.79
C GLU A 119 21.81 9.06 -0.07
N GLU A 120 22.05 7.83 0.39
CA GLU A 120 21.64 6.62 -0.33
C GLU A 120 20.10 6.49 -0.42
N THR A 121 19.36 6.90 0.61
CA THR A 121 17.89 6.93 0.58
C THR A 121 17.40 7.98 -0.41
N ILE A 122 18.03 9.16 -0.44
CA ILE A 122 17.71 10.21 -1.40
C ILE A 122 17.91 9.71 -2.83
N LYS A 123 19.05 9.06 -3.12
CA LYS A 123 19.33 8.49 -4.45
C LYS A 123 18.27 7.46 -4.87
N GLU A 124 17.82 6.61 -3.94
CA GLU A 124 16.79 5.61 -4.25
C GLU A 124 15.44 6.24 -4.56
N ILE A 125 15.04 7.28 -3.81
CA ILE A 125 13.82 8.05 -4.10
C ILE A 125 13.93 8.72 -5.48
N GLU A 126 15.09 9.30 -5.81
CA GLU A 126 15.30 9.96 -7.10
C GLU A 126 15.30 8.99 -8.28
N ARG A 127 15.77 7.74 -8.11
CA ARG A 127 15.69 6.69 -9.15
C ARG A 127 14.25 6.38 -9.56
N LEU A 128 13.26 6.58 -8.68
CA LEU A 128 11.86 6.36 -9.01
C LEU A 128 11.38 7.26 -10.16
N ARG A 129 12.02 8.42 -10.35
CA ARG A 129 11.68 9.37 -11.43
C ARG A 129 11.75 8.73 -12.80
N ASP A 130 12.75 7.88 -13.03
CA ASP A 130 12.99 7.22 -14.31
C ASP A 130 12.34 5.84 -14.39
N LEU A 131 12.05 5.21 -13.23
CA LEU A 131 11.50 3.85 -13.15
C LEU A 131 9.97 3.82 -13.29
N ASP A 132 9.26 4.62 -12.50
CA ASP A 132 7.79 4.65 -12.45
C ASP A 132 7.30 6.04 -12.03
N SER A 133 6.69 6.74 -12.99
CA SER A 133 6.18 8.10 -12.77
C SER A 133 5.12 8.21 -11.66
N ASN A 134 4.38 7.14 -11.38
CA ASN A 134 3.40 7.12 -10.29
C ASN A 134 4.09 6.91 -8.94
N TYR A 135 5.10 6.04 -8.85
CA TYR A 135 5.90 5.94 -7.63
C TYR A 135 6.68 7.22 -7.34
N TRP A 136 7.20 7.90 -8.37
CA TRP A 136 7.81 9.22 -8.20
C TRP A 136 6.81 10.24 -7.64
N LYS A 137 5.58 10.28 -8.17
CA LYS A 137 4.52 11.16 -7.63
C LYS A 137 4.24 10.87 -6.16
N ILE A 138 4.07 9.61 -5.79
CA ILE A 138 3.74 9.22 -4.41
C ILE A 138 4.90 9.47 -3.46
N TYR A 139 6.06 8.84 -3.69
CA TYR A 139 7.16 8.82 -2.73
C TYR A 139 8.16 9.96 -2.91
N GLY A 140 8.29 10.50 -4.13
CA GLY A 140 9.17 11.64 -4.41
C GLY A 140 8.47 12.97 -4.17
N LEU A 141 7.26 13.14 -4.70
CA LEU A 141 6.52 14.41 -4.63
C LEU A 141 5.49 14.48 -3.50
N GLY A 142 5.19 13.35 -2.83
CA GLY A 142 4.13 13.28 -1.81
C GLY A 142 2.73 13.49 -2.36
N ASP A 143 2.52 13.28 -3.67
CA ASP A 143 1.23 13.41 -4.32
C ASP A 143 0.37 12.16 -4.10
N MET A 144 -0.95 12.36 -4.07
CA MET A 144 -1.90 11.24 -4.06
C MET A 144 -1.70 10.33 -5.26
N ALA A 145 -1.65 9.03 -4.98
CA ALA A 145 -1.74 8.00 -6.00
C ALA A 145 -2.91 8.30 -6.94
N GLN A 146 -2.69 8.14 -8.24
CA GLN A 146 -3.80 8.23 -9.18
C GLN A 146 -4.53 6.89 -9.19
N PRO A 147 -5.87 6.88 -9.15
CA PRO A 147 -6.66 5.69 -9.44
C PRO A 147 -6.16 5.10 -10.75
N THR A 148 -5.53 3.94 -10.68
CA THR A 148 -4.99 3.26 -11.85
C THR A 148 -5.86 2.05 -12.07
N GLU A 149 -6.68 2.07 -13.11
CA GLU A 149 -7.51 0.92 -13.50
C GLU A 149 -6.66 -0.30 -13.95
N THR A 150 -5.33 -0.18 -13.97
CA THR A 150 -4.43 -1.19 -14.54
C THR A 150 -3.36 -1.63 -13.55
N ILE A 151 -3.38 -2.92 -13.20
CA ILE A 151 -2.39 -3.60 -12.34
C ILE A 151 -1.02 -3.68 -13.05
N PHE A 152 -1.02 -3.79 -14.38
CA PHE A 152 0.18 -3.72 -15.22
C PHE A 152 0.25 -2.38 -15.95
N ARG A 153 1.15 -1.50 -15.51
CA ARG A 153 1.21 -0.10 -15.97
C ARG A 153 2.19 0.16 -17.11
N GLN A 154 3.14 -0.75 -17.33
CA GLN A 154 4.13 -0.66 -18.39
C GLN A 154 4.07 -1.93 -19.24
N PHE A 155 3.36 -1.83 -20.35
CA PHE A 155 3.42 -2.79 -21.44
C PHE A 155 3.38 -2.02 -22.75
N GLU A 156 4.03 -2.55 -23.77
CA GLU A 156 3.97 -1.99 -25.11
C GLU A 156 3.00 -2.82 -25.94
N ILE A 157 2.14 -2.14 -26.69
CA ILE A 157 1.30 -2.81 -27.68
C ILE A 157 2.17 -3.09 -28.89
N CYS A 158 2.47 -4.37 -29.12
CA CYS A 158 3.13 -4.84 -30.33
C CYS A 158 2.09 -5.42 -31.30
N ASN A 159 2.24 -5.16 -32.60
CA ASN A 159 1.29 -5.65 -33.59
C ASN A 159 1.46 -7.15 -33.88
N ASN A 160 2.64 -7.70 -33.63
CA ASN A 160 2.96 -9.11 -33.88
C ASN A 160 3.93 -9.61 -32.81
N VAL A 161 3.77 -10.87 -32.43
CA VAL A 161 4.78 -11.60 -31.64
C VAL A 161 6.05 -11.78 -32.49
N PRO A 162 7.25 -11.48 -31.97
CA PRO A 162 8.50 -11.71 -32.71
C PRO A 162 8.66 -13.17 -33.12
N GLU A 163 9.13 -13.43 -34.35
CA GLU A 163 9.31 -14.80 -34.88
C GLU A 163 10.28 -15.65 -34.04
N GLN A 164 11.21 -15.03 -33.32
CA GLN A 164 12.15 -15.74 -32.44
C GLN A 164 11.58 -16.06 -31.06
N ALA A 165 10.41 -15.51 -30.70
CA ALA A 165 9.80 -15.75 -29.41
C ALA A 165 9.21 -17.18 -29.35
N GLN A 166 9.45 -17.87 -28.23
CA GLN A 166 8.99 -19.24 -28.03
C GLN A 166 7.68 -19.25 -27.25
N LEU A 167 6.68 -19.99 -27.74
CA LEU A 167 5.44 -20.23 -26.98
C LEU A 167 5.79 -21.04 -25.72
N ILE A 168 5.49 -20.50 -24.53
CA ILE A 168 5.77 -21.15 -23.24
C ILE A 168 4.51 -21.63 -22.53
N ALA A 169 3.36 -21.01 -22.78
CA ALA A 169 2.10 -21.35 -22.14
C ALA A 169 0.90 -20.80 -22.92
N MET A 170 -0.26 -21.38 -22.66
CA MET A 170 -1.57 -20.79 -22.98
C MET A 170 -2.37 -20.68 -21.69
N GLY A 171 -2.91 -19.49 -21.42
CA GLY A 171 -3.77 -19.21 -20.27
C GLY A 171 -5.21 -19.06 -20.72
N MET A 172 -6.14 -19.70 -20.01
CA MET A 172 -7.56 -19.61 -20.30
C MET A 172 -8.34 -19.27 -19.03
N ASP A 173 -9.28 -18.33 -19.17
CA ASP A 173 -10.28 -18.01 -18.15
C ASP A 173 -11.67 -18.32 -18.71
N PHE A 174 -12.44 -19.15 -18.00
CA PHE A 174 -13.72 -19.63 -18.47
C PHE A 174 -14.85 -18.67 -18.09
N GLY A 175 -15.59 -18.20 -19.09
CA GLY A 175 -16.79 -17.39 -18.91
C GLY A 175 -17.88 -17.75 -19.92
N TYR A 176 -19.13 -17.43 -19.60
CA TYR A 176 -20.27 -17.74 -20.48
C TYR A 176 -21.24 -16.57 -20.66
N SER A 177 -21.92 -16.13 -19.59
CA SER A 177 -22.99 -15.13 -19.69
C SER A 177 -22.50 -13.71 -19.40
N ASN A 178 -22.26 -13.40 -18.13
CA ASN A 178 -21.83 -12.07 -17.69
C ASN A 178 -20.34 -11.87 -17.95
N ASP A 179 -19.56 -12.94 -17.81
CA ASP A 179 -18.12 -12.95 -17.98
C ASP A 179 -17.77 -13.63 -19.33
N PRO A 180 -16.87 -13.06 -20.15
CA PRO A 180 -16.38 -13.69 -21.38
C PRO A 180 -15.41 -14.84 -21.08
N THR A 181 -15.32 -15.81 -21.99
CA THR A 181 -14.14 -16.70 -22.04
C THR A 181 -12.98 -15.95 -22.69
N ALA A 182 -11.83 -16.00 -22.05
CA ALA A 182 -10.57 -15.42 -22.54
C ALA A 182 -9.53 -16.53 -22.78
N LEU A 183 -8.78 -16.44 -23.89
CA LEU A 183 -7.64 -17.30 -24.20
C LEU A 183 -6.46 -16.43 -24.64
N VAL A 184 -5.31 -16.63 -24.01
CA VAL A 184 -4.09 -15.88 -24.29
C VAL A 184 -2.92 -16.84 -24.48
N GLU A 185 -2.16 -16.67 -25.55
CA GLU A 185 -0.86 -17.30 -25.73
C GLU A 185 0.23 -16.45 -25.08
N VAL A 186 1.17 -17.11 -24.40
CA VAL A 186 2.31 -16.47 -23.75
C VAL A 186 3.59 -16.92 -24.42
N PHE A 187 4.28 -15.98 -25.05
CA PHE A 187 5.58 -16.20 -25.66
C PHE A 187 6.70 -15.56 -24.83
N LYS A 188 7.90 -16.13 -24.91
CA LYS A 188 9.10 -15.61 -24.26
C LYS A 188 10.21 -15.39 -25.26
N LEU A 189 10.85 -14.22 -25.21
CA LEU A 189 12.10 -13.92 -25.90
C LEU A 189 13.02 -13.16 -24.94
N ASN A 190 14.15 -13.76 -24.57
CA ASN A 190 15.04 -13.28 -23.52
C ASN A 190 14.26 -13.08 -22.19
N ASP A 191 14.32 -11.89 -21.60
CA ASP A 191 13.62 -11.54 -20.37
C ASP A 191 12.22 -10.93 -20.61
N ASN A 192 11.77 -10.87 -21.86
CA ASN A 192 10.47 -10.30 -22.23
C ASN A 192 9.40 -11.39 -22.42
N LEU A 193 8.19 -11.09 -21.95
CA LEU A 193 6.98 -11.86 -22.22
C LEU A 193 6.10 -11.12 -23.24
N TYR A 194 5.54 -11.86 -24.19
CA TYR A 194 4.61 -11.35 -25.19
C TYR A 194 3.29 -12.09 -25.00
N LEU A 195 2.21 -11.34 -24.88
CA LEU A 195 0.86 -11.86 -24.71
C LEU A 195 0.08 -11.65 -26.01
N ASN A 196 -0.38 -12.74 -26.60
CA ASN A 196 -1.21 -12.71 -27.80
C ASN A 196 -2.64 -13.11 -27.41
N GLU A 197 -3.58 -12.17 -27.51
CA GLU A 197 -5.00 -12.45 -27.29
C GLU A 197 -5.53 -13.30 -28.46
N VAL A 198 -5.95 -14.53 -28.14
CA VAL A 198 -6.51 -15.46 -29.12
C VAL A 198 -8.03 -15.35 -29.14
N LEU A 199 -8.64 -15.20 -27.96
CA LEU A 199 -10.09 -15.22 -27.81
C LEU A 199 -10.51 -14.32 -26.64
N TYR A 200 -11.54 -13.51 -26.86
CA TYR A 200 -12.26 -12.81 -25.80
C TYR A 200 -13.74 -12.66 -26.17
N SER A 201 -14.58 -13.62 -25.76
CA SER A 201 -15.98 -13.65 -26.20
C SER A 201 -16.93 -14.33 -25.20
N LYS A 202 -18.20 -13.93 -25.24
CA LYS A 202 -19.29 -14.48 -24.42
C LYS A 202 -20.09 -15.52 -25.20
N GLY A 203 -20.80 -16.38 -24.47
CA GLY A 203 -21.76 -17.34 -25.03
C GLY A 203 -21.14 -18.54 -25.73
N LEU A 204 -19.84 -18.80 -25.52
CA LEU A 204 -19.15 -19.93 -26.12
C LEU A 204 -19.46 -21.22 -25.38
N THR A 205 -19.88 -22.26 -26.09
CA THR A 205 -20.01 -23.59 -25.50
C THR A 205 -18.63 -24.26 -25.36
N ASN A 206 -18.54 -25.29 -24.53
CA ASN A 206 -17.31 -26.08 -24.42
C ASN A 206 -16.84 -26.65 -25.75
N GLN A 207 -17.75 -26.90 -26.70
CA GLN A 207 -17.40 -27.38 -28.04
C GLN A 207 -16.76 -26.26 -28.88
N ASP A 208 -17.26 -25.03 -28.75
CA ASP A 208 -16.70 -23.86 -29.44
C ASP A 208 -15.29 -23.55 -28.93
N ILE A 209 -15.11 -23.57 -27.60
CA ILE A 209 -13.80 -23.36 -26.96
C ILE A 209 -12.81 -24.45 -27.39
N ALA A 210 -13.24 -25.72 -27.41
CA ALA A 210 -12.41 -26.83 -27.85
C ALA A 210 -12.05 -26.74 -29.34
N ALA A 211 -12.94 -26.22 -30.19
CA ALA A 211 -12.66 -25.99 -31.60
C ALA A 211 -11.62 -24.88 -31.78
N GLU A 212 -11.68 -23.81 -30.97
CA GLU A 212 -10.71 -22.72 -31.03
C GLU A 212 -9.32 -23.20 -30.59
N LEU A 213 -9.21 -23.88 -29.45
CA LEU A 213 -7.94 -24.42 -28.94
C LEU A 213 -7.22 -25.31 -29.97
N ARG A 214 -7.96 -26.08 -30.77
CA ARG A 214 -7.38 -26.96 -31.81
C ARG A 214 -6.73 -26.22 -32.97
N LYS A 215 -7.06 -24.95 -33.21
CA LYS A 215 -6.38 -24.14 -34.25
C LYS A 215 -4.98 -23.71 -33.83
N HIS A 216 -4.69 -23.77 -32.53
CA HIS A 216 -3.45 -23.31 -31.90
C HIS A 216 -2.62 -24.46 -31.30
N SER A 217 -3.03 -25.71 -31.55
CA SER A 217 -2.37 -26.95 -31.10
C SER A 217 -1.49 -27.57 -32.18
#